data_AF-A0A2N5W9A8-F1
#
_entry.id   AF-A0A2N5W9A8-F1
#
_cell.length_a   1.000
_cell.length_b   1.000
_cell.length_c   1.000
_cell.angle_alpha   90.00
_cell.angle_beta   90.00
_cell.angle_gamma   90.00
#
_symmetry.space_group_name_H-M   'P 1'
#
loop_
_entity.id
_entity.type
_entity.pdbx_description
1 polymer ?
#
loop_
_entity_poly.entity_id
_entity_poly.type
_entity_poly.pdbx_seq_one_letter_code
_entity_poly.pdbx_strand_id
1 'polypeptide(L)'
;MITLPLSALVSPPSLTAINASNRVCNALALLQCVASHNETRALFLQAHLPLFLYPFLNTTSKTRPFEYLRLTSLGVIGALVKQNDNSEVINFLLSTEIIPLCLRIMETGSELSKTVAIFIVQKILLDEMGLAYICQTYERFYAVGTVLSNMVNQLVETQAVRLLKHVVRCYLRLSDNLRAREALRACLPEPLRDTTFSQVLQGRKAKKFAEIQP
;
A
#
# COMPACT_ATOMS: atom_id res chain seq x y z
N MET A 1 17.24 -17.22 -13.47
CA MET A 1 17.00 -15.76 -13.57
C MET A 1 16.31 -15.48 -14.90
N ILE A 2 14.97 -15.40 -14.91
CA ILE A 2 14.24 -14.97 -16.11
C ILE A 2 14.39 -13.44 -16.17
N THR A 3 15.38 -12.97 -16.92
CA THR A 3 15.47 -11.57 -17.30
C THR A 3 14.34 -11.29 -18.28
N LEU A 4 13.20 -10.80 -17.78
CA LEU A 4 12.20 -10.17 -18.63
C LEU A 4 12.89 -9.07 -19.47
N PRO A 5 12.62 -8.97 -20.78
CA PRO A 5 13.32 -8.08 -21.72
C PRO A 5 12.95 -6.60 -21.56
N LEU A 6 12.74 -6.12 -20.33
CA LEU A 6 12.40 -4.72 -20.03
C LEU A 6 13.64 -3.84 -19.87
N SER A 7 14.81 -4.41 -19.60
CA SER A 7 16.07 -3.64 -19.53
C SER A 7 16.42 -2.96 -20.86
N ALA A 8 15.89 -3.45 -21.98
CA ALA A 8 16.12 -2.90 -23.31
C ALA A 8 15.13 -1.78 -23.71
N LEU A 9 14.14 -1.44 -22.88
CA LEU A 9 13.10 -0.44 -23.21
C LEU A 9 13.36 0.96 -22.62
N VAL A 10 14.53 1.18 -22.03
CA VAL A 10 14.88 2.45 -21.37
C VAL A 10 15.93 3.22 -22.19
N SER A 11 15.55 3.74 -23.36
CA SER A 11 16.01 5.01 -24.04
C SER A 11 16.11 4.90 -25.60
N PRO A 12 15.72 5.91 -26.44
CA PRO A 12 14.80 7.07 -26.26
C PRO A 12 13.64 7.13 -27.32
N PRO A 13 12.70 8.12 -27.29
CA PRO A 13 11.84 8.46 -26.14
C PRO A 13 10.35 8.76 -26.54
N SER A 14 9.43 8.74 -25.57
CA SER A 14 8.02 9.16 -25.64
C SER A 14 6.97 8.21 -26.25
N LEU A 15 6.82 8.10 -27.56
CA LEU A 15 5.73 7.30 -28.19
C LEU A 15 5.90 5.80 -27.94
N THR A 16 7.13 5.29 -28.02
CA THR A 16 7.46 3.89 -27.73
C THR A 16 7.26 3.56 -26.25
N ALA A 17 7.63 4.47 -25.35
CA ALA A 17 7.43 4.28 -23.91
C ALA A 17 5.94 4.26 -23.52
N ILE A 18 5.12 5.11 -24.14
CA ILE A 18 3.66 5.09 -23.94
C ILE A 18 3.05 3.79 -24.47
N ASN A 19 3.38 3.41 -25.71
CA ASN A 19 2.84 2.19 -26.33
C ASN A 19 3.30 0.92 -25.62
N ALA A 20 4.56 0.86 -25.20
CA ALA A 20 5.10 -0.24 -24.40
C ALA A 20 4.42 -0.31 -23.03
N SER A 21 4.28 0.83 -22.33
CA SER A 21 3.56 0.89 -21.05
C SER A 21 2.12 0.41 -21.20
N ASN A 22 1.37 0.91 -22.19
CA ASN A 22 -0.01 0.48 -22.44
C ASN A 22 -0.10 -1.03 -22.72
N ARG A 23 0.81 -1.58 -23.55
CA ARG A 23 0.83 -3.01 -23.85
C ARG A 23 1.13 -3.86 -22.61
N VAL A 24 2.09 -3.45 -21.79
CA VAL A 24 2.39 -4.12 -20.52
C VAL A 24 1.22 -4.00 -19.56
N CYS A 25 0.59 -2.83 -19.43
CA CYS A 25 -0.59 -2.63 -18.59
C CYS A 25 -1.77 -3.51 -19.02
N ASN A 26 -1.98 -3.73 -20.31
CA ASN A 26 -3.01 -4.67 -20.79
C ASN A 26 -2.71 -6.11 -20.33
N ALA A 27 -1.45 -6.54 -20.39
CA ALA A 27 -1.05 -7.84 -19.86
C ALA A 27 -1.21 -7.90 -18.33
N LEU A 28 -0.85 -6.84 -17.61
CA LEU A 28 -1.05 -6.73 -16.16
C LEU A 28 -2.53 -6.80 -15.78
N ALA A 29 -3.43 -6.21 -16.57
CA ALA A 29 -4.87 -6.31 -16.34
C ALA A 29 -5.37 -7.76 -16.44
N LEU A 30 -4.85 -8.54 -17.39
CA LEU A 30 -5.13 -9.98 -17.47
C LEU A 30 -4.57 -10.73 -16.25
N LEU A 31 -3.35 -10.41 -15.80
CA LEU A 31 -2.80 -10.98 -14.57
C LEU A 31 -3.62 -10.59 -13.34
N GLN A 32 -4.20 -9.40 -13.30
CA GLN A 32 -5.12 -8.98 -12.24
C GLN A 32 -6.38 -9.85 -12.22
N CYS A 33 -6.93 -10.22 -13.39
CA CYS A 33 -8.04 -11.17 -13.46
C CYS A 33 -7.65 -12.54 -12.87
N VAL A 34 -6.49 -13.07 -13.26
CA VAL A 34 -5.97 -14.35 -12.72
C VAL A 34 -5.74 -14.28 -11.21
N ALA A 35 -5.19 -13.17 -10.71
CA ALA A 35 -4.98 -12.93 -9.28
C ALA A 35 -6.30 -12.80 -8.49
N SER A 36 -7.37 -12.33 -9.13
CA SER A 36 -8.67 -12.13 -8.49
C SER A 36 -9.55 -13.39 -8.43
N HIS A 37 -9.28 -14.37 -9.29
CA HIS A 37 -10.11 -15.57 -9.46
C HIS A 37 -9.71 -16.66 -8.45
N ASN A 38 -10.71 -17.25 -7.78
CA ASN A 38 -10.48 -18.14 -6.63
C ASN A 38 -9.66 -19.39 -6.97
N GLU A 39 -9.85 -19.97 -8.16
CA GLU A 39 -9.18 -21.20 -8.57
C GLU A 39 -7.73 -20.97 -9.02
N THR A 40 -7.41 -19.78 -9.53
CA THR A 40 -6.10 -19.48 -10.10
C THR A 40 -5.21 -18.67 -9.18
N ARG A 41 -5.78 -18.01 -8.16
CA ARG A 41 -5.05 -17.17 -7.21
C ARG A 41 -3.93 -17.91 -6.50
N ALA A 42 -4.20 -19.12 -6.01
CA ALA A 42 -3.21 -19.93 -5.31
C ALA A 42 -2.05 -20.32 -6.25
N LEU A 43 -2.37 -20.77 -7.47
CA LEU A 43 -1.39 -21.10 -8.50
C LEU A 43 -0.55 -19.88 -8.91
N PHE A 44 -1.17 -18.71 -9.00
CA PHE A 44 -0.49 -17.44 -9.29
C PHE A 44 0.55 -17.09 -8.22
N LEU A 45 0.20 -17.30 -6.95
CA LEU A 45 1.10 -17.08 -5.80
C LEU A 45 2.24 -18.11 -5.78
N GLN A 46 1.92 -19.40 -5.95
CA GLN A 46 2.89 -20.51 -5.98
C GLN A 46 3.90 -20.38 -7.14
N ALA A 47 3.45 -19.83 -8.27
CA ALA A 47 4.33 -19.52 -9.40
C ALA A 47 5.23 -18.29 -9.16
N HIS A 48 5.13 -17.63 -7.99
CA HIS A 48 5.88 -16.42 -7.63
C HIS A 48 5.72 -15.29 -8.65
N LEU A 49 4.63 -15.29 -9.43
CA LEU A 49 4.33 -14.27 -10.43
C LEU A 49 4.29 -12.83 -9.89
N PRO A 50 3.82 -12.56 -8.65
CA PRO A 50 3.88 -11.21 -8.09
C PRO A 50 5.27 -10.59 -8.10
N LEU A 51 6.35 -11.38 -7.94
CA LEU A 51 7.73 -10.87 -7.86
C LEU A 51 8.17 -10.18 -9.14
N PHE A 52 7.65 -10.59 -10.29
CA PHE A 52 7.96 -9.95 -11.58
C PHE A 52 7.40 -8.53 -11.68
N LEU A 53 6.49 -8.14 -10.79
CA LEU A 53 5.91 -6.79 -10.75
C LEU A 53 6.74 -5.81 -9.92
N TYR A 54 7.65 -6.30 -9.08
CA TYR A 54 8.38 -5.48 -8.11
C TYR A 54 9.34 -4.49 -8.80
N PRO A 55 10.01 -4.87 -9.91
CA PRO A 55 10.77 -3.90 -10.71
C PRO A 55 9.92 -2.72 -11.21
N PHE A 56 8.65 -2.94 -11.56
CA PHE A 56 7.74 -1.88 -11.97
C PHE A 56 7.37 -0.94 -10.82
N LEU A 57 7.06 -1.51 -9.66
CA LEU A 57 6.84 -0.77 -8.41
C LEU A 57 8.08 -0.01 -7.95
N ASN A 58 9.27 -0.45 -8.37
CA ASN A 58 10.53 0.18 -8.02
C ASN A 58 10.91 1.40 -8.87
N THR A 59 10.19 1.65 -9.95
CA THR A 59 10.45 2.79 -10.84
C THR A 59 10.17 4.12 -10.14
N THR A 60 11.03 5.13 -10.37
CA THR A 60 10.92 6.46 -9.74
C THR A 60 10.49 7.57 -10.70
N SER A 61 10.46 7.29 -12.02
CA SER A 61 10.03 8.27 -13.03
C SER A 61 8.58 8.69 -12.82
N LYS A 62 8.34 10.00 -12.76
CA LYS A 62 7.01 10.62 -12.59
C LYS A 62 6.26 10.85 -13.90
N THR A 63 6.79 10.36 -15.02
CA THR A 63 6.09 10.47 -16.31
C THR A 63 4.84 9.61 -16.32
N ARG A 64 3.81 10.05 -17.06
CA ARG A 64 2.51 9.36 -17.16
C ARG A 64 2.63 7.84 -17.46
N PRO A 65 3.50 7.36 -18.36
CA PRO A 65 3.65 5.92 -18.62
C PRO A 65 4.11 5.12 -17.40
N PHE A 66 5.00 5.67 -16.58
CA PHE A 66 5.53 4.98 -15.40
C PHE A 66 4.56 5.07 -14.20
N GLU A 67 3.86 6.19 -14.03
CA GLU A 67 2.75 6.29 -13.07
C GLU A 67 1.66 5.26 -13.37
N TYR A 68 1.26 5.15 -14.64
CA TYR A 68 0.24 4.17 -15.05
C TYR A 68 0.71 2.72 -14.88
N LEU A 69 1.98 2.44 -15.19
CA LEU A 69 2.59 1.13 -14.99
C LEU A 69 2.60 0.73 -13.50
N ARG A 70 2.99 1.65 -12.61
CA ARG A 70 2.95 1.42 -11.15
C ARG A 70 1.54 1.18 -10.66
N LEU A 71 0.58 2.02 -11.07
CA LEU A 71 -0.82 1.88 -10.67
C LEU A 71 -1.39 0.52 -11.09
N THR A 72 -1.13 0.09 -12.32
CA THR A 72 -1.63 -1.19 -12.84
C THR A 72 -0.96 -2.38 -12.13
N SER A 73 0.34 -2.28 -11.85
CA SER A 73 1.07 -3.29 -11.06
C SER A 73 0.54 -3.40 -9.63
N LEU A 74 0.27 -2.27 -8.97
CA LEU A 74 -0.40 -2.23 -7.67
C LEU A 74 -1.80 -2.83 -7.73
N GLY A 75 -2.53 -2.67 -8.84
CA GLY A 75 -3.83 -3.28 -9.06
C GLY A 75 -3.80 -4.80 -8.95
N VAL A 76 -2.77 -5.45 -9.50
CA VAL A 76 -2.57 -6.91 -9.38
C VAL A 76 -2.35 -7.32 -7.92
N ILE A 77 -1.43 -6.64 -7.21
CA ILE A 77 -1.16 -6.93 -5.79
C ILE A 77 -2.39 -6.65 -4.93
N GLY A 78 -3.10 -5.56 -5.22
CA GLY A 78 -4.35 -5.18 -4.57
C GLY A 78 -5.44 -6.24 -4.75
N ALA A 79 -5.53 -6.87 -5.92
CA ALA A 79 -6.47 -7.97 -6.16
C ALA A 79 -6.15 -9.20 -5.31
N LEU A 80 -4.87 -9.55 -5.14
CA LEU A 80 -4.44 -10.68 -4.31
C LEU A 80 -4.87 -10.50 -2.84
N VAL A 81 -4.66 -9.31 -2.28
CA VAL A 81 -4.96 -9.04 -0.86
C VAL A 81 -6.42 -8.69 -0.59
N LYS A 82 -7.24 -8.49 -1.63
CA LYS A 82 -8.64 -8.07 -1.50
C LYS A 82 -9.52 -9.14 -0.87
N GLN A 83 -9.25 -10.41 -1.21
CA GLN A 83 -10.03 -11.56 -0.77
C GLN A 83 -9.96 -11.75 0.75
N ASN A 84 -10.97 -12.42 1.33
CA ASN A 84 -11.08 -12.58 2.78
C ASN A 84 -10.08 -13.60 3.34
N ASP A 85 -9.83 -14.68 2.62
CA ASP A 85 -8.85 -15.71 2.99
C ASP A 85 -7.49 -15.40 2.37
N ASN A 86 -6.76 -14.44 2.95
CA ASN A 86 -5.53 -13.91 2.38
C ASN A 86 -4.28 -14.16 3.23
N SER A 87 -4.32 -14.90 4.35
CA SER A 87 -3.15 -15.07 5.22
C SER A 87 -1.93 -15.71 4.52
N GLU A 88 -2.13 -16.63 3.58
CA GLU A 88 -1.03 -17.18 2.75
C GLU A 88 -0.42 -16.09 1.84
N VAL A 89 -1.27 -15.26 1.24
CA VAL A 89 -0.83 -14.11 0.43
C VAL A 89 -0.07 -13.11 1.30
N ILE A 90 -0.57 -12.79 2.50
CA ILE A 90 0.10 -11.88 3.43
C ILE A 90 1.47 -12.45 3.82
N ASN A 91 1.55 -13.73 4.19
CA ASN A 91 2.82 -14.38 4.53
C ASN A 91 3.84 -14.30 3.38
N PHE A 92 3.41 -14.62 2.15
CA PHE A 92 4.23 -14.45 0.96
C PHE A 92 4.72 -12.99 0.82
N LEU A 93 3.82 -12.02 0.90
CA LEU A 93 4.12 -10.60 0.73
C LEU A 93 5.09 -10.05 1.80
N LEU A 94 4.96 -10.51 3.04
CA LEU A 94 5.87 -10.15 4.13
C LEU A 94 7.29 -10.64 3.88
N SER A 95 7.45 -11.77 3.19
CA SER A 95 8.77 -12.31 2.83
C SER A 95 9.43 -11.61 1.63
N THR A 96 8.72 -10.73 0.92
CA THR A 96 9.15 -10.23 -0.40
C THR A 96 9.38 -8.72 -0.48
N GLU A 97 9.47 -7.99 0.64
CA GLU A 97 9.68 -6.52 0.68
C GLU A 97 8.55 -5.66 0.06
N ILE A 98 7.30 -6.14 0.06
CA ILE A 98 6.19 -5.32 -0.46
C ILE A 98 5.95 -4.04 0.36
N ILE A 99 6.22 -4.08 1.67
CA ILE A 99 5.93 -2.97 2.59
C ILE A 99 6.79 -1.75 2.23
N PRO A 100 8.13 -1.84 2.16
CA PRO A 100 8.97 -0.72 1.70
C PRO A 100 8.52 -0.12 0.36
N LEU A 101 8.16 -0.97 -0.62
CA LEU A 101 7.68 -0.51 -1.92
C LEU A 101 6.36 0.28 -1.81
N CYS A 102 5.40 -0.21 -1.02
CA CYS A 102 4.13 0.49 -0.79
C CYS A 102 4.34 1.81 -0.05
N LEU A 103 5.20 1.84 0.98
CA LEU A 103 5.49 3.04 1.76
C LEU A 103 6.09 4.16 0.89
N ARG A 104 7.02 3.85 -0.01
CA ARG A 104 7.56 4.84 -0.93
C ARG A 104 6.51 5.39 -1.89
N ILE A 105 5.62 4.53 -2.40
CA ILE A 105 4.53 4.96 -3.29
C ILE A 105 3.49 5.79 -2.51
N MET A 106 3.17 5.42 -1.27
CA MET A 106 2.32 6.19 -0.37
C MET A 106 2.86 7.60 -0.11
N GLU A 107 4.17 7.75 -0.04
CA GLU A 107 4.82 9.05 0.17
C GLU A 107 4.82 9.91 -1.11
N THR A 108 5.20 9.33 -2.26
CA THR A 108 5.59 10.12 -3.45
C THR A 108 4.74 9.91 -4.70
N GLY A 109 3.87 8.90 -4.74
CA GLY A 109 3.10 8.54 -5.93
C GLY A 109 1.90 9.46 -6.21
N SER A 110 1.24 9.25 -7.36
CA SER A 110 -0.07 9.85 -7.64
C SER A 110 -1.13 9.46 -6.61
N GLU A 111 -2.17 10.29 -6.44
CA GLU A 111 -3.26 10.04 -5.48
C GLU A 111 -3.89 8.64 -5.62
N LEU A 112 -4.12 8.21 -6.86
CA LEU A 112 -4.64 6.86 -7.16
C LEU A 112 -3.66 5.78 -6.70
N SER A 113 -2.36 5.93 -7.00
CA SER A 113 -1.33 4.97 -6.59
C SER A 113 -1.19 4.93 -5.06
N LYS A 114 -1.22 6.09 -4.41
CA LYS A 114 -1.26 6.20 -2.94
C LYS A 114 -2.45 5.44 -2.37
N THR A 115 -3.63 5.56 -3.00
CA THR A 115 -4.87 4.91 -2.55
C THR A 115 -4.76 3.38 -2.61
N VAL A 116 -4.21 2.83 -3.69
CA VAL A 116 -4.03 1.37 -3.80
C VAL A 116 -2.92 0.88 -2.87
N ALA A 117 -1.82 1.62 -2.74
CA ALA A 117 -0.71 1.26 -1.87
C ALA A 117 -1.12 1.23 -0.38
N ILE A 118 -1.83 2.26 0.11
CA ILE A 118 -2.34 2.24 1.49
C ILE A 118 -3.39 1.15 1.69
N PHE A 119 -4.20 0.82 0.68
CA PHE A 119 -5.12 -0.30 0.76
C PHE A 119 -4.39 -1.64 0.97
N ILE A 120 -3.28 -1.86 0.27
CA ILE A 120 -2.44 -3.06 0.45
C ILE A 120 -1.85 -3.09 1.86
N VAL A 121 -1.24 -2.00 2.32
CA VAL A 121 -0.68 -1.90 3.69
C VAL A 121 -1.77 -2.11 4.75
N GLN A 122 -2.96 -1.54 4.55
CA GLN A 122 -4.09 -1.76 5.44
C GLN A 122 -4.50 -3.24 5.49
N LYS A 123 -4.53 -3.94 4.35
CA LYS A 123 -4.85 -5.38 4.31
C LYS A 123 -3.79 -6.21 5.02
N ILE A 124 -2.51 -5.86 4.91
CA ILE A 124 -1.43 -6.48 5.69
C ILE A 124 -1.64 -6.25 7.18
N LEU A 125 -1.90 -5.01 7.61
CA LEU A 125 -2.14 -4.68 9.02
C LEU A 125 -3.36 -5.39 9.61
N LEU A 126 -4.40 -5.64 8.82
CA LEU A 126 -5.60 -6.35 9.28
C LEU A 126 -5.33 -7.82 9.61
N ASP A 127 -4.32 -8.44 8.99
CA ASP A 127 -3.87 -9.78 9.34
C ASP A 127 -2.99 -9.76 10.60
N GLU A 128 -3.11 -10.78 11.45
CA GLU A 128 -2.37 -10.85 12.72
C GLU A 128 -0.86 -10.98 12.50
N MET A 129 -0.41 -11.76 11.51
CA MET A 129 1.02 -11.87 11.18
C MET A 129 1.56 -10.55 10.63
N GLY A 130 0.77 -9.86 9.80
CA GLY A 130 1.14 -8.56 9.27
C GLY A 130 1.27 -7.47 10.33
N LEU A 131 0.32 -7.41 11.28
CA LEU A 131 0.41 -6.50 12.43
C LEU A 131 1.63 -6.83 13.29
N ALA A 132 1.82 -8.10 13.63
CA ALA A 132 2.96 -8.55 14.43
C ALA A 132 4.30 -8.22 13.75
N TYR A 133 4.40 -8.43 12.44
CA TYR A 133 5.60 -8.12 11.66
C TYR A 133 5.98 -6.64 11.69
N ILE A 134 4.99 -5.75 11.50
CA ILE A 134 5.19 -4.29 11.50
C ILE A 134 5.55 -3.80 12.90
N CYS A 135 4.89 -4.31 13.93
CA CYS A 135 5.13 -3.93 15.32
C CYS A 135 6.30 -4.70 15.99
N GLN A 136 6.99 -5.59 15.25
CA GLN A 136 8.05 -6.42 15.80
C GLN A 136 9.25 -5.59 16.26
N THR A 137 9.66 -4.64 15.43
CA THR A 137 10.82 -3.75 15.67
C THR A 137 10.39 -2.29 15.63
N TYR A 138 11.12 -1.45 16.37
CA TYR A 138 10.89 -0.01 16.36
C TYR A 138 11.08 0.59 14.97
N GLU A 139 12.08 0.11 14.22
CA GLU A 139 12.38 0.60 12.86
C GLU A 139 11.20 0.38 11.89
N ARG A 140 10.60 -0.82 11.89
CA ARG A 140 9.46 -1.12 11.02
C ARG A 140 8.23 -0.30 11.39
N PHE A 141 7.92 -0.23 12.68
CA PHE A 141 6.81 0.60 13.17
C PHE A 141 7.02 2.06 12.81
N TYR A 142 8.24 2.59 13.04
CA TYR A 142 8.58 3.97 12.76
C TYR A 142 8.49 4.30 11.26
N ALA A 143 9.00 3.42 10.38
CA ALA A 143 8.89 3.60 8.94
C ALA A 143 7.43 3.73 8.47
N VAL A 144 6.53 2.89 8.99
CA VAL A 144 5.09 2.99 8.69
C VAL A 144 4.49 4.25 9.31
N GLY A 145 4.80 4.54 10.58
CA GLY A 145 4.27 5.68 11.32
C GLY A 145 4.64 7.02 10.69
N THR A 146 5.89 7.21 10.28
CA THR A 146 6.36 8.44 9.61
C THR A 146 5.62 8.68 8.30
N VAL A 147 5.47 7.67 7.45
CA VAL A 147 4.74 7.83 6.17
C VAL A 147 3.27 8.12 6.41
N LEU A 148 2.61 7.43 7.36
CA LEU A 148 1.22 7.72 7.72
C LEU A 148 1.06 9.15 8.24
N SER A 149 1.99 9.63 9.08
CA SER A 149 2.00 11.00 9.60
C SER A 149 2.12 12.03 8.46
N ASN A 150 3.07 11.82 7.54
CA ASN A 150 3.24 12.69 6.37
C ASN A 150 1.97 12.73 5.51
N MET A 151 1.30 11.58 5.33
CA MET A 151 0.02 11.53 4.60
C MET A 151 -1.08 12.31 5.33
N VAL A 152 -1.19 12.22 6.66
CA VAL A 152 -2.18 13.00 7.44
C VAL A 152 -2.01 14.49 7.19
N ASN A 153 -0.77 14.99 7.24
CA ASN A 153 -0.49 16.41 7.04
C ASN A 153 -0.88 16.86 5.62
N GLN A 154 -0.59 16.05 4.59
CA GLN A 154 -1.03 16.33 3.21
C GLN A 154 -2.55 16.28 3.03
N LEU A 155 -3.24 15.49 3.85
CA LEU A 155 -4.71 15.33 3.79
C LEU A 155 -5.46 16.53 4.36
N VAL A 156 -4.81 17.37 5.17
CA VAL A 156 -5.40 18.62 5.67
C VAL A 156 -5.73 19.54 4.50
N GLU A 157 -4.83 19.65 3.53
CA GLU A 157 -5.02 20.50 2.34
C GLU A 157 -5.85 19.81 1.26
N THR A 158 -5.51 18.56 0.93
CA THR A 158 -6.12 17.86 -0.22
C THR A 158 -7.53 17.36 0.04
N GLN A 159 -7.91 17.18 1.32
CA GLN A 159 -9.23 16.67 1.73
C GLN A 159 -9.62 15.34 1.03
N ALA A 160 -8.64 14.51 0.66
CA ALA A 160 -8.90 13.25 -0.03
C ALA A 160 -9.49 12.18 0.92
N VAL A 161 -10.82 12.22 1.08
CA VAL A 161 -11.57 11.42 2.07
C VAL A 161 -11.31 9.91 1.96
N ARG A 162 -11.12 9.39 0.74
CA ARG A 162 -10.84 7.95 0.53
C ARG A 162 -9.51 7.54 1.16
N LEU A 163 -8.45 8.32 0.91
CA LEU A 163 -7.14 8.11 1.50
C LEU A 163 -7.19 8.24 3.02
N LEU A 164 -7.82 9.29 3.54
CA LEU A 164 -7.98 9.50 4.97
C LEU A 164 -8.67 8.31 5.66
N LYS A 165 -9.71 7.74 5.03
CA LYS A 165 -10.38 6.54 5.55
C LYS A 165 -9.47 5.32 5.64
N HIS A 166 -8.46 5.18 4.78
CA HIS A 166 -7.47 4.10 4.86
C HIS A 166 -6.41 4.39 5.93
N VAL A 167 -5.88 5.61 5.96
CA VAL A 167 -4.91 6.06 6.98
C VAL A 167 -5.45 5.87 8.39
N VAL A 168 -6.69 6.31 8.63
CA VAL A 168 -7.39 6.13 9.91
C VAL A 168 -7.49 4.65 10.28
N ARG A 169 -7.84 3.77 9.32
CA ARG A 169 -7.93 2.33 9.60
C ARG A 169 -6.58 1.72 9.95
N CYS A 170 -5.48 2.20 9.35
CA CYS A 170 -4.14 1.74 9.69
C CYS A 170 -3.78 2.12 11.13
N TYR A 171 -4.00 3.39 11.55
CA TYR A 171 -3.77 3.81 12.93
C TYR A 171 -4.60 3.03 13.95
N LEU A 172 -5.90 2.83 13.66
CA LEU A 172 -6.80 2.07 14.52
C LEU A 172 -6.41 0.60 14.65
N ARG A 173 -5.74 0.03 13.64
CA ARG A 173 -5.26 -1.34 13.68
C ARG A 173 -3.91 -1.45 14.37
N LEU A 174 -3.01 -0.49 14.15
CA LEU A 174 -1.75 -0.38 14.89
C LEU A 174 -2.00 -0.24 16.40
N SER A 175 -3.06 0.47 16.82
CA SER A 175 -3.39 0.63 18.23
C SER A 175 -3.93 -0.63 18.93
N ASP A 176 -4.22 -1.70 18.19
CA ASP A 176 -4.52 -3.00 18.78
C ASP A 176 -3.28 -3.66 19.39
N ASN A 177 -2.09 -3.32 18.90
CA ASN A 177 -0.84 -3.78 19.49
C ASN A 177 -0.43 -2.87 20.65
N LEU A 178 -0.20 -3.44 21.84
CA LEU A 178 0.10 -2.69 23.06
C LEU A 178 1.32 -1.77 22.91
N ARG A 179 2.42 -2.27 22.33
CA ARG A 179 3.67 -1.50 22.14
C ARG A 179 3.48 -0.34 21.16
N ALA A 180 2.79 -0.61 20.05
CA ALA A 180 2.47 0.44 19.07
C ALA A 180 1.49 1.47 19.65
N ARG A 181 0.51 1.06 20.46
CA ARG A 181 -0.43 1.97 21.13
C ARG A 181 0.30 2.93 22.07
N GLU A 182 1.25 2.45 22.86
CA GLU A 182 2.09 3.30 23.71
C GLU A 182 2.90 4.31 22.90
N ALA A 183 3.53 3.87 21.81
CA ALA A 183 4.25 4.77 20.91
C ALA A 183 3.32 5.82 20.25
N LEU A 184 2.12 5.42 19.82
CA LEU A 184 1.14 6.32 19.20
C LEU A 184 0.65 7.43 20.14
N ARG A 185 0.63 7.21 21.46
CA ARG A 185 0.34 8.28 22.43
C ARG A 185 1.32 9.45 22.29
N ALA A 186 2.58 9.17 21.97
CA ALA A 186 3.61 10.19 21.78
C ALA A 186 3.62 10.76 20.35
N CYS A 187 3.32 9.95 19.32
CA CYS A 187 3.56 10.34 17.92
C CYS A 187 2.32 10.43 17.01
N LEU A 188 1.10 10.24 17.53
CA LEU A 188 -0.12 10.40 16.72
C LEU A 188 -0.24 11.87 16.22
N PRO A 189 -0.44 12.11 14.91
CA PRO A 189 -0.51 13.46 14.35
C PRO A 189 -1.64 14.31 14.95
N GLU A 190 -1.37 15.60 15.17
CA GLU A 190 -2.33 16.57 15.73
C GLU A 190 -3.66 16.66 14.95
N PRO A 191 -3.68 16.65 13.59
CA PRO A 191 -4.95 16.72 12.84
C PRO A 191 -5.90 15.53 13.07
N LEU A 192 -5.40 14.41 13.61
CA LEU A 192 -6.23 13.27 14.02
C LEU A 192 -6.71 13.36 15.48
N ARG A 193 -6.18 14.31 16.26
CA ARG A 193 -6.53 14.55 17.66
C ARG A 193 -7.51 15.71 17.83
N ASP A 194 -7.47 16.67 16.91
CA ASP A 194 -8.30 17.86 16.93
C ASP A 194 -9.61 17.69 16.13
N THR A 195 -10.25 18.81 15.78
CA THR A 195 -11.51 18.82 15.02
C THR A 195 -11.31 18.80 13.50
N THR A 196 -10.08 18.80 12.99
CA THR A 196 -9.72 18.90 11.56
C THR A 196 -10.42 17.83 10.72
N PHE A 197 -10.45 16.58 11.21
CA PHE A 197 -11.11 15.46 10.50
C PHE A 197 -12.36 14.94 11.21
N SER A 198 -13.01 15.76 12.02
CA SER A 198 -14.21 15.41 12.81
C SER A 198 -15.34 14.76 12.00
N GLN A 199 -15.55 15.17 10.74
CA GLN A 199 -16.55 14.57 9.85
C GLN A 199 -16.25 13.10 9.50
N VAL A 200 -14.97 12.73 9.42
CA VAL A 200 -14.53 11.37 9.06
C VAL A 200 -14.30 10.51 10.31
N LEU A 201 -13.92 11.14 11.43
CA LEU A 201 -13.71 10.56 12.74
C LEU A 201 -15.00 10.57 13.57
N GLN A 202 -16.06 9.92 13.08
CA GLN A 202 -17.33 9.80 13.81
C GLN A 202 -17.54 8.40 14.40
N GLY A 203 -18.38 8.32 15.44
CA GLY A 203 -18.85 7.06 16.02
C GLY A 203 -17.74 6.24 16.70
N ARG A 204 -17.67 4.94 16.40
CA ARG A 204 -16.73 3.99 17.04
C ARG A 204 -15.25 4.35 16.84
N LYS A 205 -14.91 5.03 15.74
CA LYS A 205 -13.53 5.42 15.44
C LYS A 205 -13.04 6.50 16.41
N ALA A 206 -13.87 7.52 16.66
CA ALA A 206 -13.56 8.58 17.61
C ALA A 206 -13.25 8.02 19.01
N LYS A 207 -14.08 7.08 19.48
CA LYS A 207 -13.89 6.43 20.79
C LYS A 207 -12.54 5.73 20.88
N LYS A 208 -12.16 4.97 19.84
CA LYS A 208 -10.89 4.23 19.83
C LYS A 208 -9.68 5.16 19.68
N PHE A 209 -9.80 6.31 19.02
CA PHE A 209 -8.74 7.32 19.03
C PHE A 209 -8.59 8.01 20.40
N ALA A 210 -9.68 8.21 21.13
CA ALA A 210 -9.62 8.75 22.49
C ALA A 210 -8.81 7.84 23.43
N GLU A 211 -8.81 6.51 23.23
CA GLU A 211 -7.98 5.56 23.99
C GLU A 211 -6.46 5.68 23.72
N ILE A 212 -6.10 6.33 22.60
CA ILE A 212 -4.72 6.58 22.15
C ILE A 212 -4.26 8.00 22.52
N GLN A 213 -5.17 8.87 22.96
CA GLN A 213 -4.79 10.17 23.49
C GLN A 213 -4.13 10.00 24.87
N PRO A 214 -3.10 10.81 25.19
CA PRO A 214 -2.42 10.76 26.49
C PRO A 214 -3.37 11.09 27.65
#